data_AF-A0A0Q5XEQ2-F1
#
_entry.id   AF-A0A0Q5XEQ2-F1
#
_cell.length_a   1.000
_cell.length_b   1.000
_cell.length_c   1.000
_cell.angle_alpha   90.00
_cell.angle_beta   90.00
_cell.angle_gamma   90.00
#
_symmetry.space_group_name_H-M   'P 1'
#
loop_
_entity.id
_entity.type
_entity.pdbx_description
1 polymer ?
#
loop_
_entity_poly.entity_id
_entity_poly.type
_entity_poly.pdbx_seq_one_letter_code
_entity_poly.pdbx_strand_id
1 'polypeptide(L)'
;MTIQDISLRKLKGSKGAKTKNTSDNLFATDVIEVLLGVSEGPIVGLADGAKSFVIGQTPLKDPNDQSNFDNFELVDYKGTEAGEDKARKPARI
;
A
#
# COMPACT_ATOMS: atom_id res chain seq x y z
N MET A 1 -55.58 -44.60 -38.89
CA MET A 1 -55.43 -43.75 -37.68
C MET A 1 -54.22 -44.29 -36.95
N THR A 2 -53.05 -43.67 -37.13
CA THR A 2 -51.78 -44.22 -36.66
C THR A 2 -51.05 -43.16 -35.87
N ILE A 3 -50.65 -43.55 -34.66
CA ILE A 3 -49.98 -42.72 -33.66
C ILE A 3 -48.59 -42.39 -34.20
N GLN A 4 -48.30 -41.10 -34.39
CA GLN A 4 -46.96 -40.64 -34.76
C GLN A 4 -46.07 -40.65 -33.52
N ASP A 5 -44.92 -41.29 -33.68
CA ASP A 5 -43.88 -41.47 -32.68
C ASP A 5 -43.53 -40.16 -31.95
N ILE A 6 -43.60 -40.23 -30.62
CA ILE A 6 -43.02 -39.23 -29.72
C ILE A 6 -41.50 -39.30 -29.91
N SER A 7 -40.98 -38.48 -30.82
CA SER A 7 -39.54 -38.24 -30.95
C SER A 7 -39.03 -37.58 -29.66
N LEU A 8 -38.43 -38.40 -28.80
CA LEU A 8 -37.59 -37.98 -27.67
C LEU A 8 -36.46 -37.09 -28.19
N ARG A 9 -36.68 -35.78 -28.17
CA ARG A 9 -35.62 -34.79 -28.40
C ARG A 9 -34.57 -34.95 -27.31
N LYS A 10 -33.42 -35.53 -27.66
CA LYS A 10 -32.21 -35.52 -26.83
C LYS A 10 -31.87 -34.08 -26.48
N LEU A 11 -32.16 -33.66 -25.25
CA LEU A 11 -31.70 -32.39 -24.70
C LEU A 11 -30.17 -32.42 -24.70
N LYS A 12 -29.58 -31.65 -25.60
CA LYS A 12 -28.14 -31.43 -25.68
C LYS A 12 -27.72 -30.74 -24.38
N GLY A 13 -27.16 -31.50 -23.44
CA GLY A 13 -26.69 -30.99 -22.16
C GLY A 13 -25.76 -29.80 -22.37
N SER A 14 -26.07 -28.69 -21.72
CA SER A 14 -25.19 -27.51 -21.67
C SER A 14 -23.88 -27.94 -21.02
N LYS A 15 -22.77 -27.84 -21.77
CA LYS A 15 -21.43 -27.92 -21.17
C LYS A 15 -21.38 -26.85 -20.08
N GLY A 16 -21.34 -27.28 -18.82
CA GLY A 16 -21.26 -26.38 -17.68
C GLY A 16 -20.10 -25.42 -17.88
N ALA A 17 -20.38 -24.12 -17.78
CA ALA A 17 -19.35 -23.11 -17.73
C ALA A 17 -18.38 -23.51 -16.61
N LYS A 18 -17.08 -23.65 -16.91
CA LYS A 18 -16.09 -23.90 -15.88
C LYS A 18 -16.10 -22.71 -14.94
N THR A 19 -16.49 -22.94 -13.69
CA THR A 19 -16.36 -21.97 -12.61
C THR A 19 -14.88 -21.69 -12.44
N LYS A 20 -14.44 -20.52 -12.88
CA LYS A 20 -13.08 -20.03 -12.64
C LYS A 20 -13.09 -19.37 -11.26
N ASN A 21 -12.38 -19.95 -10.30
CA ASN A 21 -12.02 -19.22 -9.09
C ASN A 21 -11.13 -18.06 -9.51
N THR A 22 -11.67 -16.85 -9.50
CA THR A 22 -10.85 -15.64 -9.53
C THR A 22 -10.32 -15.44 -8.12
N SER A 23 -9.06 -15.00 -8.00
CA SER A 23 -8.56 -14.54 -6.72
C SER A 23 -9.46 -13.39 -6.26
N ASP A 24 -10.04 -13.49 -5.07
CA ASP A 24 -10.71 -12.37 -4.41
C ASP A 24 -9.63 -11.55 -3.71
N ASN A 25 -9.08 -10.57 -4.42
CA ASN A 25 -8.10 -9.63 -3.88
C ASN A 25 -8.81 -8.36 -3.41
N LEU A 26 -9.63 -8.51 -2.36
CA LEU A 26 -10.03 -7.42 -1.47
C LEU A 26 -8.85 -7.04 -0.55
N PHE A 27 -7.70 -6.71 -1.12
CA PHE A 27 -6.61 -6.10 -0.38
C PHE A 27 -6.77 -4.59 -0.52
N ALA A 28 -7.42 -3.96 0.47
CA ALA A 28 -7.31 -2.52 0.63
C ALA A 28 -5.87 -2.22 1.07
N THR A 29 -5.10 -1.56 0.21
CA THR A 29 -3.81 -1.01 0.63
C THR A 29 -4.09 0.23 1.46
N ASP A 30 -4.01 0.10 2.78
CA ASP A 30 -4.12 1.24 3.69
C ASP A 30 -2.76 1.93 3.78
N VAL A 31 -2.74 3.22 3.49
CA VAL A 31 -1.53 4.07 3.59
C VAL A 31 -1.74 5.07 4.72
N ILE A 32 -0.77 5.17 5.62
CA ILE A 32 -0.77 6.14 6.71
C ILE A 32 0.33 7.18 6.48
N GLU A 33 0.02 8.44 6.73
CA GLU A 33 0.97 9.55 6.75
C GLU A 33 1.04 10.12 8.17
N VAL A 34 2.25 10.29 8.69
CA VAL A 34 2.48 10.75 10.07
C VAL A 34 3.44 11.93 10.07
N LEU A 35 3.04 13.02 10.71
CA LEU A 35 3.90 14.19 10.96
C LEU A 35 4.26 14.26 12.45
N LEU A 36 5.55 14.20 12.77
CA LEU A 36 6.07 14.27 14.13
C LEU A 36 6.91 15.54 14.33
N GLY A 37 6.54 16.36 15.32
CA GLY A 37 7.39 17.44 15.81
C GLY A 37 8.41 16.89 16.81
N VAL A 38 9.69 16.97 16.48
CA VAL A 38 10.78 16.44 17.35
C VAL A 38 11.29 17.52 18.30
N SER A 39 11.57 18.72 17.80
CA SER A 39 12.08 19.85 18.58
C SER A 39 11.71 21.19 17.95
N GLU A 40 11.99 22.27 18.68
CA GLU A 40 11.84 23.63 18.20
C GLU A 40 13.13 24.15 17.54
N GLY A 41 13.00 25.18 16.70
CA GLY A 41 14.12 25.87 16.07
C GLY A 41 14.82 25.07 14.96
N PRO A 42 15.94 25.61 14.43
CA PRO A 42 16.71 24.92 13.40
C PRO A 42 17.37 23.65 13.90
N ILE A 43 17.16 22.54 13.18
CA ILE A 43 17.82 21.27 13.42
C ILE A 43 18.61 20.80 12.20
N VAL A 44 19.69 20.05 12.45
CA VAL A 44 20.49 19.44 11.39
C VAL A 44 19.78 18.21 10.81
N GLY A 45 19.01 17.50 11.63
CA GLY A 45 18.24 16.31 11.31
C GLY A 45 18.35 15.26 12.42
N LEU A 46 17.89 14.04 12.16
CA LEU A 46 18.04 12.91 13.09
C LEU A 46 19.50 12.45 13.20
N ALA A 47 19.94 12.09 14.42
CA ALA A 47 21.34 11.77 14.73
C ALA A 47 21.96 10.71 13.80
N ASP A 48 21.24 9.62 13.52
CA ASP A 48 21.62 8.54 12.59
C ASP A 48 20.65 8.42 11.40
N GLY A 49 20.00 9.53 11.03
CA GLY A 49 19.01 9.56 9.95
C GLY A 49 17.87 8.56 10.18
N ALA A 50 17.57 7.76 9.16
CA ALA A 50 16.48 6.77 9.21
C ALA A 50 16.73 5.64 10.24
N LYS A 51 17.98 5.40 10.66
CA LYS A 51 18.28 4.40 11.72
C LYS A 51 17.76 4.86 13.09
N SER A 52 17.64 6.17 13.30
CA SER A 52 17.09 6.74 14.54
C SER A 52 15.56 6.71 14.59
N PHE A 53 14.88 6.44 13.47
CA PHE A 53 13.42 6.34 13.44
C PHE A 53 13.02 4.87 13.65
N VAL A 54 12.32 4.58 14.75
CA VAL A 54 12.01 3.20 15.17
C VAL A 54 10.50 3.01 15.21
N ILE A 55 10.01 1.98 14.50
CA ILE A 55 8.62 1.55 14.57
C ILE A 55 8.55 0.34 15.49
N GLY A 56 7.88 0.51 16.64
CA GLY A 56 7.87 -0.48 17.71
C GLY A 56 9.27 -0.69 18.29
N GLN A 57 9.98 -1.71 17.82
CA GLN A 57 11.37 -2.03 18.22
C GLN A 57 12.30 -2.21 17.02
N THR A 58 11.82 -1.93 15.80
CA THR A 58 12.60 -2.11 14.56
C THR A 58 12.92 -0.75 13.95
N PRO A 59 14.20 -0.39 13.77
CA PRO A 59 14.59 0.84 13.08
C PRO A 59 14.22 0.75 11.59
N LEU A 60 13.98 1.88 10.93
CA LEU A 60 13.63 1.86 9.49
C LEU A 60 14.77 1.31 8.62
N LYS A 61 16.02 1.57 9.03
CA LYS A 61 17.22 1.02 8.41
C LYS A 61 18.08 0.24 9.40
N ASP A 62 18.72 -0.80 8.92
CA ASP A 62 19.71 -1.57 9.66
C ASP A 62 21.05 -0.81 9.78
N PRO A 63 22.03 -1.33 10.53
CA PRO A 63 23.36 -0.73 10.63
C PRO A 63 24.10 -0.60 9.29
N ASN A 64 23.78 -1.44 8.30
CA ASN A 64 24.36 -1.47 6.95
C ASN A 64 23.58 -0.62 5.92
N ASP A 65 22.70 0.27 6.40
CA ASP A 65 21.85 1.16 5.59
C ASP A 65 20.82 0.46 4.69
N GLN A 66 20.54 -0.82 4.94
CA GLN A 66 19.47 -1.57 4.30
C GLN A 66 18.13 -1.27 4.96
N SER A 67 17.08 -1.12 4.16
CA SER A 67 15.72 -0.89 4.65
C SER A 67 15.16 -2.15 5.29
N ASN A 68 14.60 -2.02 6.50
CA ASN A 68 13.87 -3.10 7.17
C ASN A 68 12.39 -3.17 6.75
N PHE A 69 11.88 -2.11 6.11
CA PHE A 69 10.52 -2.01 5.60
C PHE A 69 10.55 -1.59 4.13
N ASP A 70 9.61 -2.11 3.36
CA ASP A 70 9.36 -1.67 1.99
C ASP A 70 8.27 -0.58 1.97
N ASN A 71 8.25 0.25 0.92
CA ASN A 71 7.22 1.26 0.66
C ASN A 71 7.01 2.31 1.77
N PHE A 72 8.09 2.84 2.35
CA PHE A 72 8.03 4.03 3.21
C PHE A 72 8.82 5.20 2.62
N GLU A 73 8.39 6.41 2.95
CA GLU A 73 9.15 7.64 2.70
C GLU A 73 9.35 8.39 4.02
N LEU A 74 10.60 8.75 4.33
CA LEU A 74 10.93 9.59 5.47
C LEU A 74 11.41 10.95 4.95
N VAL A 75 10.69 12.00 5.30
CA VAL A 75 11.07 13.39 5.00
C VAL A 75 11.42 14.09 6.30
N ASP A 76 12.67 14.55 6.39
CA ASP A 76 13.17 15.34 7.51
C ASP A 76 12.98 16.83 7.20
N TYR A 77 12.13 17.49 7.99
CA TYR A 77 11.90 18.92 7.90
C TYR A 77 12.76 19.65 8.93
N LYS A 78 13.78 20.35 8.44
CA LYS A 78 14.61 21.20 9.27
C LYS A 78 13.84 22.47 9.61
N GLY A 79 13.58 22.67 10.90
CA GLY A 79 12.99 23.92 11.38
C GLY A 79 13.83 25.13 10.93
N THR A 80 13.21 26.30 10.89
CA THR A 80 13.91 27.57 10.65
C THR A 80 13.53 28.57 11.73
N GLU A 81 14.34 29.60 11.94
CA GLU A 81 14.04 30.65 12.93
C GLU A 81 12.78 31.46 12.60
N ALA A 82 12.36 31.49 11.32
CA ALA A 82 11.14 32.16 10.89
C ALA A 82 9.87 31.28 11.01
N GLY A 83 10.01 30.02 11.41
CA GLY A 83 8.96 29.00 11.23
C GLY A 83 8.97 28.42 9.81
N GLU A 84 8.30 27.28 9.59
CA GLU A 84 8.24 26.66 8.26
C GLU A 84 7.49 27.56 7.25
N ASP A 85 8.22 28.25 6.37
CA ASP A 85 7.64 28.85 5.17
C ASP A 85 7.49 27.76 4.10
N LYS A 86 6.35 27.04 4.14
CA LYS A 86 6.07 25.96 3.20
C LYS A 86 5.75 26.54 1.82
N ALA A 87 6.78 26.73 0.99
CA ALA A 87 6.60 26.66 -0.46
C ALA A 87 6.12 25.24 -0.80
N ARG A 88 4.80 25.06 -0.81
CA ARG A 88 4.07 23.81 -1.09
C ARG A 88 4.68 23.13 -2.33
N LYS A 89 5.47 22.08 -2.14
CA LYS A 89 5.94 21.26 -3.27
C LYS A 89 4.75 20.42 -3.73
N PRO A 90 4.43 20.37 -5.05
CA PRO A 90 3.27 19.62 -5.51
C PRO A 90 3.46 18.13 -5.18
N ALA A 91 2.48 17.54 -4.51
CA ALA A 91 2.41 16.12 -4.28
C ALA A 91 2.49 15.40 -5.63
N ARG A 92 3.46 14.49 -5.77
CA ARG A 92 3.49 13.55 -6.90
C ARG A 92 2.63 12.35 -6.51
N ILE A 93 1.45 12.27 -7.12
CA ILE A 93 0.63 11.05 -7.22
C ILE A 93 1.11 10.28 -8.45
#